data_AF-A0AAU9FEB8-F1
#
_entry.id   AF-A0AAU9FEB8-F1
#
_cell.length_a   1.000
_cell.length_b   1.000
_cell.length_c   1.000
_cell.angle_alpha   90.00
_cell.angle_beta   90.00
_cell.angle_gamma   90.00
#
_symmetry.space_group_name_H-M   'P 1'
#
loop_
_entity.id
_entity.type
_entity.pdbx_description
1 polymer ?
#
loop_
_entity_poly.entity_id
_entity_poly.type
_entity_poly.pdbx_seq_one_letter_code
_entity_poly.pdbx_strand_id
1 'polypeptide(L)'
;MPRIKPTKKLDVLGNLDLRPEDAVGDYLNSKMQDKFFVKPPNSDSAGDSIELLFIQNHREHDAMIKLQTEMLASAKRQTELNSSRVRKMYKIQERLRKRFIEVNSFIKDCVDKKRAADKTINDEILLHRELSEGIQSFKGSIDELKAFREALKATVQEFQPYEKVLDEVVKVSDIFVSAKDCMDRCDALMLAQVEISQLEQQKLQEIEAMRKRMVKVTNEAALTVLGLKNDLAKLERSYNQSRSLCLKWEGILATTKDTITNSYMDKERSLDGVNVLYRTLCRRRDIQPYASRNDVEKQMDFIKSEVEILLGILQASQSDGRSDENATGDFALC
;
A
#
# COMPACT_ATOMS: atom_id res chain seq x y z
N MET A 1 -88.95 -49.82 -40.43
CA MET A 1 -87.48 -50.00 -40.37
C MET A 1 -87.08 -50.41 -38.96
N PRO A 2 -86.81 -51.70 -38.69
CA PRO A 2 -86.44 -52.19 -37.36
C PRO A 2 -84.92 -52.18 -37.13
N ARG A 3 -84.54 -52.16 -35.85
CA ARG A 3 -83.23 -51.75 -35.28
C ARG A 3 -82.07 -52.71 -35.57
N ILE A 4 -80.86 -52.15 -35.72
CA ILE A 4 -79.62 -52.79 -36.25
C ILE A 4 -78.77 -53.58 -35.24
N LYS A 5 -79.13 -53.71 -33.95
CA LYS A 5 -78.30 -54.51 -33.02
C LYS A 5 -79.12 -55.30 -31.99
N PRO A 6 -79.04 -56.64 -31.94
CA PRO A 6 -79.65 -57.43 -30.89
C PRO A 6 -78.77 -57.40 -29.63
N THR A 7 -79.38 -57.09 -28.48
CA THR A 7 -78.81 -57.21 -27.15
C THR A 7 -78.59 -58.69 -26.79
N LYS A 8 -77.32 -59.12 -26.86
CA LYS A 8 -76.89 -60.51 -26.61
C LYS A 8 -76.70 -60.83 -25.12
N LYS A 9 -77.70 -60.63 -24.26
CA LYS A 9 -77.76 -61.30 -22.95
C LYS A 9 -79.20 -61.41 -22.45
N LEU A 10 -79.76 -62.61 -22.54
CA LEU A 10 -80.74 -63.12 -21.60
C LEU A 10 -80.19 -64.46 -21.13
N ASP A 11 -80.13 -64.63 -19.81
CA ASP A 11 -79.87 -65.92 -19.19
C ASP A 11 -80.96 -66.89 -19.63
N VAL A 12 -80.55 -67.92 -20.38
CA VAL A 12 -81.45 -68.95 -20.90
C VAL A 12 -81.42 -70.15 -19.97
N LEU A 13 -82.50 -70.33 -19.20
CA LEU A 13 -82.86 -71.61 -18.60
C LEU A 13 -83.78 -72.36 -19.58
N GLY A 14 -83.21 -73.27 -20.37
CA GLY A 14 -83.95 -74.19 -21.26
C GLY A 14 -84.11 -73.76 -22.72
N ASN A 15 -84.31 -74.73 -23.62
CA ASN A 15 -84.26 -74.59 -25.09
C ASN A 15 -85.49 -73.90 -25.75
N LEU A 16 -86.20 -72.99 -25.08
CA LEU A 16 -87.27 -72.20 -25.72
C LEU A 16 -86.80 -70.76 -25.97
N ASP A 17 -86.52 -70.46 -27.25
CA ASP A 17 -86.11 -69.15 -27.75
C ASP A 17 -87.36 -68.26 -27.91
N LEU A 18 -87.79 -67.62 -26.82
CA LEU A 18 -89.00 -66.79 -26.76
C LEU A 18 -88.80 -65.44 -27.48
N ARG A 19 -89.17 -65.38 -28.76
CA ARG A 19 -89.28 -64.12 -29.51
C ARG A 19 -90.63 -63.46 -29.17
N PRO A 20 -90.66 -62.25 -28.59
CA PRO A 20 -91.91 -61.62 -28.15
C PRO A 20 -92.84 -61.23 -29.30
N GLU A 21 -92.33 -61.05 -30.52
CA GLU A 21 -93.14 -60.76 -31.71
C GLU A 21 -93.96 -61.98 -32.16
N ASP A 22 -93.37 -63.18 -32.09
CA ASP A 22 -94.01 -64.44 -32.49
C ASP A 22 -94.93 -64.98 -31.36
N ALA A 23 -94.58 -64.71 -30.09
CA ALA A 23 -95.32 -65.18 -28.93
C ALA A 23 -96.79 -64.69 -28.86
N VAL A 24 -97.09 -63.51 -29.41
CA VAL A 24 -98.47 -62.97 -29.45
C VAL A 24 -99.33 -63.74 -30.47
N GLY A 25 -98.74 -64.11 -31.62
CA GLY A 25 -99.40 -64.94 -32.62
C GLY A 25 -99.68 -66.34 -32.08
N ASP A 26 -98.69 -66.94 -31.41
CA ASP A 26 -98.84 -68.26 -30.79
C ASP A 26 -99.88 -68.24 -29.65
N TYR A 27 -99.92 -67.17 -28.84
CA TYR A 27 -100.93 -67.00 -27.81
C TYR A 27 -102.35 -66.88 -28.40
N LEU A 28 -102.54 -66.11 -29.47
CA LEU A 28 -103.82 -65.98 -30.16
C LEU A 28 -104.26 -67.31 -30.79
N ASN A 29 -103.33 -68.03 -31.41
CA ASN A 29 -103.59 -69.35 -31.98
C ASN A 29 -103.97 -70.38 -30.90
N SER A 30 -103.30 -70.37 -29.74
CA SER A 30 -103.66 -71.20 -28.59
C SER A 30 -105.05 -70.84 -28.04
N LYS A 31 -105.36 -69.55 -27.90
CA LYS A 31 -106.68 -69.07 -27.47
C LYS A 31 -107.80 -69.44 -28.44
N MET A 32 -107.50 -69.48 -29.74
CA MET A 32 -108.45 -69.91 -30.77
C MET A 32 -108.60 -71.42 -30.79
N GLN A 33 -107.52 -72.18 -30.60
CA GLN A 33 -107.60 -73.63 -30.43
C GLN A 33 -108.44 -74.00 -29.22
N ASP A 34 -108.28 -73.35 -28.06
CA ASP A 34 -109.12 -73.61 -26.87
C ASP A 34 -110.62 -73.40 -27.10
N LYS A 35 -111.01 -72.47 -27.99
CA LYS A 35 -112.43 -72.21 -28.30
C LYS A 35 -113.06 -73.24 -29.23
N PHE A 36 -112.28 -73.91 -30.07
CA PHE A 36 -112.77 -74.90 -31.04
C PHE A 36 -112.41 -76.33 -30.68
N PHE A 37 -111.58 -76.54 -29.66
CA PHE A 37 -111.24 -77.86 -29.15
C PHE A 37 -112.31 -78.34 -28.16
N VAL A 38 -113.51 -78.62 -28.68
CA VAL A 38 -114.46 -79.50 -27.99
C VAL A 38 -113.86 -80.89 -28.06
N LYS A 39 -113.15 -81.33 -27.01
CA LYS A 39 -112.90 -82.76 -26.81
C LYS A 39 -114.27 -83.42 -26.73
N PRO A 40 -114.65 -84.31 -27.68
CA PRO A 40 -115.84 -85.11 -27.52
C PRO A 40 -115.76 -85.80 -26.15
N PRO A 41 -116.85 -85.87 -25.37
CA PRO A 41 -116.84 -86.72 -24.19
C PRO A 41 -116.56 -88.14 -24.70
N ASN A 42 -115.41 -88.69 -24.33
CA ASN A 42 -115.09 -90.10 -24.56
C ASN A 42 -115.98 -90.93 -23.61
N SER A 43 -117.29 -90.93 -23.84
CA SER A 43 -118.27 -91.77 -23.14
C SER A 43 -118.36 -93.18 -23.72
N ASP A 44 -117.52 -93.49 -24.70
CA ASP A 44 -117.39 -94.82 -25.30
C ASP A 44 -115.93 -95.21 -25.57
N SER A 45 -115.00 -94.56 -24.86
CA SER A 45 -113.70 -95.17 -24.60
C SER A 45 -113.81 -95.75 -23.20
N ALA A 46 -113.69 -97.07 -23.08
CA ALA A 46 -113.50 -97.68 -21.76
C ALA A 46 -112.44 -96.84 -21.05
N GLY A 47 -112.83 -96.22 -19.93
CA GLY A 47 -111.85 -95.56 -19.07
C GLY A 47 -110.77 -96.60 -18.83
N ASP A 48 -109.54 -96.23 -19.17
CA ASP A 48 -108.40 -97.14 -19.07
C ASP A 48 -108.51 -97.85 -17.73
N SER A 49 -108.64 -99.19 -17.76
CA SER A 49 -108.77 -99.99 -16.53
C SER A 49 -107.61 -99.60 -15.59
N ILE A 50 -107.76 -99.81 -14.28
CA ILE A 50 -106.68 -99.54 -13.32
C ILE A 50 -105.36 -100.17 -13.81
N GLU A 51 -105.44 -101.29 -14.54
CA GLU A 51 -104.32 -101.93 -15.20
C GLU A 51 -103.76 -101.11 -16.38
N LEU A 52 -104.57 -100.52 -17.25
CA LEU A 52 -104.11 -99.62 -18.32
C LEU A 52 -103.47 -98.33 -17.78
N LEU A 53 -104.04 -97.72 -16.73
CA LEU A 53 -103.44 -96.56 -16.04
C LEU A 53 -102.14 -96.94 -15.31
N PHE A 54 -102.08 -98.13 -14.73
CA PHE A 54 -100.85 -98.68 -14.15
C PHE A 54 -99.80 -98.91 -15.25
N ILE A 55 -100.18 -99.51 -16.38
CA ILE A 55 -99.31 -99.70 -17.55
C ILE A 55 -98.80 -98.36 -18.08
N GLN A 56 -99.64 -97.32 -18.15
CA GLN A 56 -99.24 -96.00 -18.61
C GLN A 56 -98.31 -95.31 -17.61
N ASN A 57 -98.64 -95.30 -16.31
CA ASN A 57 -97.74 -94.76 -15.28
C ASN A 57 -96.41 -95.51 -15.23
N HIS A 58 -96.42 -96.83 -15.45
CA HIS A 58 -95.18 -97.60 -15.50
C HIS A 58 -94.35 -97.25 -16.74
N ARG A 59 -94.99 -97.04 -17.89
CA ARG A 59 -94.33 -96.54 -19.11
C ARG A 59 -93.78 -95.12 -18.93
N GLU A 60 -94.51 -94.24 -18.26
CA GLU A 60 -94.07 -92.87 -17.96
C GLU A 60 -92.95 -92.86 -16.93
N HIS A 61 -93.01 -93.73 -15.91
CA HIS A 61 -91.94 -93.92 -14.94
C HIS A 61 -90.68 -94.47 -15.60
N ASP A 62 -90.82 -95.47 -16.48
CA ASP A 62 -89.72 -96.00 -17.28
C ASP A 62 -89.13 -94.93 -18.22
N ALA A 63 -89.98 -94.09 -18.82
CA ALA A 63 -89.54 -92.95 -19.62
C ALA A 63 -88.82 -91.89 -18.78
N MET A 64 -89.30 -91.63 -17.55
CA MET A 64 -88.69 -90.69 -16.61
C MET A 64 -87.33 -91.20 -16.10
N ILE A 65 -87.21 -92.49 -15.78
CA ILE A 65 -85.93 -93.10 -15.40
C ILE A 65 -84.95 -92.99 -16.57
N LYS A 66 -85.38 -93.33 -17.80
CA LYS A 66 -84.54 -93.16 -19.00
C LYS A 66 -84.08 -91.70 -19.14
N LEU A 67 -84.99 -90.74 -19.03
CA LEU A 67 -84.66 -89.31 -19.10
C LEU A 67 -83.70 -88.88 -17.98
N GLN A 68 -83.90 -89.33 -16.74
CA GLN A 68 -83.02 -89.01 -15.62
C GLN A 68 -81.62 -89.58 -15.84
N THR A 69 -81.52 -90.81 -16.37
CA THR A 69 -80.22 -91.39 -16.73
C THR A 69 -79.54 -90.61 -17.87
N GLU A 70 -80.29 -90.14 -18.86
CA GLU A 70 -79.80 -89.27 -19.93
C GLU A 70 -79.37 -87.89 -19.43
N MET A 71 -80.12 -87.29 -18.49
CA MET A 71 -79.80 -86.03 -17.85
C MET A 71 -78.55 -86.13 -16.97
N LEU A 72 -78.41 -87.20 -16.19
CA LEU A 72 -77.19 -87.43 -15.41
C LEU A 72 -75.99 -87.73 -16.30
N ALA A 73 -76.18 -88.49 -17.39
CA ALA A 73 -75.13 -88.75 -18.36
C ALA A 73 -74.70 -87.47 -19.09
N SER A 74 -75.63 -86.62 -19.49
CA SER A 74 -75.34 -85.33 -20.13
C SER A 74 -74.73 -84.33 -19.16
N ALA A 75 -75.20 -84.27 -17.90
CA ALA A 75 -74.61 -83.43 -16.86
C ALA A 75 -73.16 -83.84 -16.56
N LYS A 76 -72.88 -85.14 -16.45
CA LYS A 76 -71.50 -85.65 -16.30
C LYS A 76 -70.61 -85.29 -17.48
N ARG A 77 -71.10 -85.47 -18.72
CA ARG A 77 -70.36 -85.03 -19.93
C ARG A 77 -70.13 -83.51 -19.91
N GLN A 78 -71.09 -82.73 -19.47
CA GLN A 78 -70.98 -81.27 -19.43
C GLN A 78 -70.02 -80.78 -18.34
N THR A 79 -69.97 -81.42 -17.17
CA THR A 79 -68.98 -81.09 -16.11
C THR A 79 -67.57 -81.47 -16.53
N GLU A 80 -67.38 -82.59 -17.23
CA GLU A 80 -66.10 -82.96 -17.84
C GLU A 80 -65.68 -81.96 -18.93
N LEU A 81 -66.59 -81.56 -19.82
CA LEU A 81 -66.32 -80.53 -20.82
C LEU A 81 -65.97 -79.18 -20.18
N ASN A 82 -66.72 -78.75 -19.17
CA ASN A 82 -66.47 -77.49 -18.47
C ASN A 82 -65.16 -77.52 -17.67
N SER A 83 -64.86 -78.60 -16.96
CA SER A 83 -63.58 -78.75 -16.25
C SER A 83 -62.40 -78.75 -17.24
N SER A 84 -62.56 -79.35 -18.42
CA SER A 84 -61.56 -79.30 -19.49
C SER A 84 -61.39 -77.87 -20.04
N ARG A 85 -62.47 -77.11 -20.20
CA ARG A 85 -62.45 -75.71 -20.64
C ARG A 85 -61.77 -74.80 -19.62
N VAL A 86 -62.11 -74.95 -18.34
CA VAL A 86 -61.48 -74.21 -17.24
C VAL A 86 -59.97 -74.53 -17.18
N ARG A 87 -59.58 -75.79 -17.32
CA ARG A 87 -58.17 -76.19 -17.37
C ARG A 87 -57.44 -75.60 -18.58
N LYS A 88 -58.07 -75.54 -19.76
CA LYS A 88 -57.51 -74.89 -20.96
C LYS A 88 -57.36 -73.37 -20.74
N MET A 89 -58.33 -72.73 -20.12
CA MET A 89 -58.28 -71.30 -19.79
C MET A 89 -57.10 -70.98 -18.87
N TYR A 90 -56.91 -71.72 -17.77
CA TYR A 90 -55.75 -71.52 -16.89
C TYR A 90 -54.41 -71.76 -17.60
N LYS A 91 -54.32 -72.76 -18.48
CA LYS A 91 -53.12 -72.97 -19.31
C LYS A 91 -52.83 -71.78 -20.23
N ILE A 92 -53.87 -71.17 -20.82
CA ILE A 92 -53.72 -69.99 -21.69
C ILE A 92 -53.30 -68.77 -20.86
N GLN A 93 -53.95 -68.53 -19.71
CA GLN A 93 -53.62 -67.43 -18.80
C GLN A 93 -52.16 -67.53 -18.32
N GLU A 94 -51.69 -68.72 -17.96
CA GLU A 94 -50.31 -68.93 -17.54
C GLU A 94 -49.31 -68.66 -18.67
N ARG A 95 -49.63 -69.09 -19.91
CA ARG A 95 -48.81 -68.77 -21.09
C ARG A 95 -48.75 -67.27 -21.36
N LEU A 96 -49.88 -66.57 -21.22
CA LEU A 96 -49.94 -65.11 -21.38
C LEU A 96 -49.12 -64.41 -20.30
N ARG A 97 -49.21 -64.87 -19.05
CA ARG A 97 -48.40 -64.32 -17.94
C ARG A 97 -46.90 -64.49 -18.20
N LYS A 98 -46.47 -65.67 -18.64
CA LYS A 98 -45.07 -65.92 -19.00
C LYS A 98 -44.59 -64.98 -20.11
N ARG A 99 -45.35 -64.88 -21.21
CA ARG A 99 -45.05 -63.94 -22.29
C ARG A 99 -45.02 -62.49 -21.83
N PHE A 100 -45.91 -62.10 -20.92
CA PHE A 100 -45.92 -60.73 -20.40
C PHE A 100 -44.65 -60.44 -19.57
N ILE A 101 -44.21 -61.39 -18.75
CA ILE A 101 -42.95 -61.27 -18.00
C ILE A 101 -41.76 -61.21 -18.96
N GLU A 102 -41.72 -62.05 -20.00
CA GLU A 102 -40.69 -62.04 -21.05
C GLU A 102 -40.65 -60.69 -21.78
N VAL A 103 -41.79 -60.16 -22.20
CA VAL A 103 -41.86 -58.85 -22.88
C VAL A 103 -41.47 -57.72 -21.95
N ASN A 104 -41.93 -57.73 -20.70
CA ASN A 104 -41.60 -56.68 -19.74
C ASN A 104 -40.11 -56.71 -19.35
N SER A 105 -39.52 -57.89 -19.18
CA SER A 105 -38.07 -58.03 -18.96
C SER A 105 -37.29 -57.56 -20.19
N PHE A 106 -37.71 -57.91 -21.40
CA PHE A 106 -37.11 -57.41 -22.63
C PHE A 106 -37.17 -55.88 -22.74
N ILE A 107 -38.31 -55.26 -22.42
CA ILE A 107 -38.44 -53.80 -22.43
C ILE A 107 -37.50 -53.15 -21.40
N LYS A 108 -37.40 -53.72 -20.19
CA LYS A 108 -36.45 -53.24 -19.19
C LYS A 108 -35.01 -53.34 -19.67
N ASP A 109 -34.62 -54.49 -20.22
CA ASP A 109 -33.27 -54.69 -20.78
C ASP A 109 -32.97 -53.71 -21.91
N CYS A 110 -33.95 -53.43 -22.77
CA CYS A 110 -33.79 -52.41 -23.83
C CYS A 110 -33.62 -51.01 -23.26
N VAL A 111 -34.39 -50.64 -22.22
CA VAL A 111 -34.25 -49.33 -21.55
C VAL A 111 -32.89 -49.22 -20.86
N ASP A 112 -32.43 -50.27 -20.19
CA ASP A 112 -31.14 -50.26 -19.51
C ASP A 112 -29.96 -50.24 -20.49
N LYS A 113 -30.05 -50.98 -21.60
CA LYS A 113 -29.08 -50.89 -22.71
C LYS A 113 -29.07 -49.49 -23.33
N LYS A 114 -30.24 -48.88 -23.53
CA LYS A 114 -30.33 -47.51 -24.03
C LYS A 114 -29.67 -46.53 -23.06
N ARG A 115 -29.96 -46.61 -21.77
CA ARG A 115 -29.32 -45.76 -20.74
C ARG A 115 -27.81 -45.95 -20.69
N ALA A 116 -27.33 -47.19 -20.81
CA ALA A 116 -25.90 -47.47 -20.87
C ALA A 116 -25.26 -46.85 -22.11
N ALA A 117 -25.89 -46.98 -23.29
CA ALA A 117 -25.42 -46.36 -24.52
C ALA A 117 -25.43 -44.82 -24.45
N ASP A 118 -26.51 -44.23 -23.93
CA ASP A 118 -26.63 -42.78 -23.75
C ASP A 118 -25.54 -42.27 -22.79
N LYS A 119 -25.22 -43.03 -21.73
CA LYS A 119 -24.12 -42.70 -20.82
C LYS A 119 -22.77 -42.75 -21.54
N THR A 120 -22.47 -43.82 -22.29
CA THR A 120 -21.20 -43.92 -23.03
C THR A 120 -21.06 -42.81 -24.08
N ILE A 121 -22.16 -42.44 -24.76
CA ILE A 121 -22.16 -41.34 -25.73
C ILE A 121 -21.83 -40.02 -25.02
N ASN A 122 -22.44 -39.75 -23.86
CA ASN A 122 -22.17 -38.53 -23.10
C ASN A 122 -20.71 -38.48 -22.61
N ASP A 123 -20.20 -39.59 -22.08
CA ASP A 123 -18.81 -39.69 -21.61
C ASP A 123 -17.82 -39.44 -22.78
N GLU A 124 -18.12 -39.99 -23.96
CA GLU A 124 -17.31 -39.81 -25.17
C GLU A 124 -17.39 -38.37 -25.72
N ILE A 125 -18.55 -37.72 -25.67
CA ILE A 125 -18.73 -36.31 -26.03
C ILE A 125 -17.90 -35.40 -25.10
N LEU A 126 -17.91 -35.67 -23.79
CA LEU A 126 -17.12 -34.92 -22.82
C LEU A 126 -15.62 -35.08 -23.10
N LEU A 127 -15.16 -36.32 -23.31
CA LEU A 127 -13.77 -36.60 -23.65
C LEU A 127 -13.34 -35.92 -24.95
N HIS A 128 -14.20 -35.95 -25.98
CA HIS A 128 -13.93 -35.25 -27.25
C HIS A 128 -13.82 -33.74 -27.07
N ARG A 129 -14.65 -33.17 -26.20
CA ARG A 129 -14.58 -31.74 -25.88
C ARG A 129 -13.27 -31.38 -25.20
N GLU A 130 -12.89 -32.11 -24.14
CA GLU A 130 -11.64 -31.88 -23.42
C GLU A 130 -10.42 -32.02 -24.35
N LEU A 131 -10.40 -33.07 -25.18
CA LEU A 131 -9.32 -33.26 -26.14
C LEU A 131 -9.29 -32.15 -27.20
N SER A 132 -10.45 -31.68 -27.66
CA SER A 132 -10.53 -30.58 -28.63
C SER A 132 -10.04 -29.26 -28.04
N GLU A 133 -10.38 -28.96 -26.78
CA GLU A 133 -9.87 -27.80 -26.04
C GLU A 133 -8.34 -27.90 -25.87
N GLY A 134 -7.81 -29.09 -25.54
CA GLY A 134 -6.37 -29.34 -25.48
C GLY A 134 -5.66 -29.19 -26.84
N ILE A 135 -6.27 -29.66 -27.92
CA ILE A 135 -5.72 -29.47 -29.28
C ILE A 135 -5.70 -27.98 -29.64
N GLN A 136 -6.72 -27.21 -29.27
CA GLN A 136 -6.76 -25.77 -29.53
C GLN A 136 -5.68 -25.02 -28.73
N SER A 137 -5.48 -25.35 -27.45
CA SER A 137 -4.43 -24.72 -26.65
C SER A 137 -3.04 -25.01 -27.21
N PHE A 138 -2.75 -26.27 -27.58
CA PHE A 138 -1.48 -26.62 -28.21
C PHE A 138 -1.27 -25.96 -29.56
N LYS A 139 -2.32 -25.82 -30.38
CA LYS A 139 -2.24 -25.05 -31.63
C LYS A 139 -1.88 -23.58 -31.36
N GLY A 140 -2.51 -22.96 -30.38
CA GLY A 140 -2.17 -21.61 -29.93
C GLY A 140 -0.69 -21.49 -29.54
N SER A 141 -0.21 -22.38 -28.66
CA SER A 141 1.21 -22.39 -28.25
C SER A 141 2.18 -22.63 -29.42
N ILE A 142 1.81 -23.50 -30.37
CA ILE A 142 2.62 -23.73 -31.57
C ILE A 142 2.71 -22.46 -32.42
N ASP A 143 1.60 -21.73 -32.58
CA ASP A 143 1.57 -20.52 -33.38
C ASP A 143 2.32 -19.36 -32.69
N GLU A 144 2.24 -19.25 -31.36
CA GLU A 144 3.10 -18.34 -30.58
C GLU A 144 4.58 -18.65 -30.74
N LEU A 145 4.97 -19.93 -30.65
CA LEU A 145 6.35 -20.36 -30.85
C LEU A 145 6.84 -20.12 -32.28
N LYS A 146 5.97 -20.29 -33.28
CA LYS A 146 6.29 -19.93 -34.67
C LYS A 146 6.52 -18.44 -34.82
N ALA A 147 5.63 -17.61 -34.27
CA ALA A 147 5.79 -16.16 -34.30
C ALA A 147 7.09 -15.72 -33.61
N PHE A 148 7.40 -16.30 -32.44
CA PHE A 148 8.68 -16.06 -31.75
C PHE A 148 9.88 -16.50 -32.60
N ARG A 149 9.80 -17.67 -33.24
CA ARG A 149 10.86 -18.15 -34.14
C ARG A 149 11.05 -17.23 -35.34
N GLU A 150 9.97 -16.72 -35.92
CA GLU A 150 10.03 -15.77 -37.03
C GLU A 150 10.65 -14.44 -36.59
N ALA A 151 10.27 -13.93 -35.42
CA ALA A 151 10.88 -12.75 -34.81
C ALA A 151 12.39 -12.97 -34.55
N LEU A 152 12.77 -14.10 -33.96
CA LEU A 152 14.18 -14.45 -33.74
C LEU A 152 14.95 -14.58 -35.06
N LYS A 153 14.32 -15.14 -36.10
CA LYS A 153 14.95 -15.25 -37.41
C LYS A 153 15.15 -13.88 -38.04
N ALA A 154 14.20 -12.96 -37.88
CA ALA A 154 14.32 -11.58 -38.33
C ALA A 154 15.45 -10.85 -37.59
N THR A 155 15.53 -10.95 -36.25
CA THR A 155 16.62 -10.33 -35.49
C THR A 155 17.98 -10.92 -35.87
N VAL A 156 18.09 -12.24 -36.05
CA VAL A 156 19.34 -12.85 -36.54
C VAL A 156 19.72 -12.33 -37.94
N GLN A 157 18.75 -12.10 -38.83
CA GLN A 157 19.01 -11.48 -40.14
C GLN A 157 19.47 -10.02 -40.01
N GLU A 158 18.90 -9.25 -39.09
CA GLU A 158 19.34 -7.88 -38.78
C GLU A 158 20.78 -7.86 -38.25
N PHE A 159 21.18 -8.88 -37.47
CA PHE A 159 22.52 -8.96 -36.91
C PHE A 159 23.58 -9.55 -37.85
N GLN A 160 23.15 -10.22 -38.93
CA GLN A 160 24.03 -10.88 -39.89
C GLN A 160 25.11 -9.97 -40.51
N PRO A 161 24.85 -8.68 -40.84
CA PRO A 161 25.89 -7.78 -41.34
C PRO A 161 27.00 -7.52 -40.29
N TYR A 162 26.65 -7.40 -39.02
CA TYR A 162 27.63 -7.16 -37.95
C TYR A 162 28.50 -8.40 -37.70
N GLU A 163 27.92 -9.61 -37.80
CA GLU A 163 28.68 -10.86 -37.75
C GLU A 163 29.71 -10.93 -38.89
N LYS A 164 29.33 -10.56 -40.11
CA LYS A 164 30.27 -10.49 -41.25
C LYS A 164 31.41 -9.51 -40.99
N VAL A 165 31.12 -8.35 -40.42
CA VAL A 165 32.16 -7.37 -40.06
C VAL A 165 33.09 -7.93 -38.98
N LEU A 166 32.56 -8.61 -37.95
CA LEU A 166 33.39 -9.26 -36.92
C LEU A 166 34.29 -10.34 -37.53
N ASP A 167 33.76 -11.15 -38.45
CA ASP A 167 34.55 -12.15 -39.17
C ASP A 167 35.63 -11.52 -40.06
N GLU A 168 35.35 -10.38 -40.70
CA GLU A 168 36.35 -9.63 -41.47
C GLU A 168 37.44 -9.04 -40.56
N VAL A 169 37.07 -8.48 -39.41
CA VAL A 169 38.02 -7.94 -38.43
C VAL A 169 38.92 -9.03 -37.87
N VAL A 170 38.39 -10.21 -37.57
CA VAL A 170 39.17 -11.37 -37.11
C VAL A 170 40.14 -11.87 -38.20
N LYS A 171 39.75 -11.78 -39.49
CA LYS A 171 40.63 -12.16 -40.60
C LYS A 171 41.76 -11.16 -40.85
N VAL A 172 41.52 -9.87 -40.61
CA VAL A 172 42.51 -8.80 -40.85
C VAL A 172 43.44 -8.61 -39.66
N SER A 173 42.96 -8.86 -38.44
CA SER A 173 43.68 -8.60 -37.20
C SER A 173 44.11 -9.91 -36.53
N ASP A 174 45.42 -10.14 -36.45
CA ASP A 174 46.01 -11.27 -35.70
C ASP A 174 45.79 -11.18 -34.17
N ILE A 175 45.18 -10.08 -33.69
CA ILE A 175 44.95 -9.80 -32.27
C ILE A 175 43.78 -10.65 -31.71
N PHE A 176 42.86 -11.07 -32.57
CA PHE A 176 41.64 -11.79 -32.20
C PHE A 176 41.66 -13.21 -32.77
N VAL A 177 41.41 -14.20 -31.90
CA VAL A 177 41.40 -15.62 -32.32
C VAL A 177 40.03 -16.04 -32.90
N SER A 178 38.96 -15.39 -32.45
CA SER A 178 37.58 -15.67 -32.85
C SER A 178 36.73 -14.41 -32.70
N ALA A 179 35.61 -14.31 -33.43
CA ALA A 179 34.63 -13.24 -33.24
C ALA A 179 34.13 -13.17 -31.78
N LYS A 180 34.07 -14.32 -31.10
CA LYS A 180 33.74 -14.39 -29.67
C LYS A 180 34.82 -13.75 -28.77
N ASP A 181 36.10 -13.98 -29.05
CA ASP A 181 37.21 -13.34 -28.32
C ASP A 181 37.20 -11.81 -28.54
N CYS A 182 36.84 -11.34 -29.73
CA CYS A 182 36.63 -9.92 -29.99
C CYS A 182 35.48 -9.35 -29.13
N MET A 183 34.34 -10.04 -29.06
CA MET A 183 33.21 -9.61 -28.23
C MET A 183 33.54 -9.63 -26.74
N ASP A 184 34.13 -10.72 -26.23
CA ASP A 184 34.47 -10.87 -24.81
C ASP A 184 35.45 -9.78 -24.34
N ARG A 185 36.42 -9.38 -25.19
CA ARG A 185 37.33 -8.26 -24.89
C ARG A 185 36.64 -6.91 -24.94
N CYS A 186 35.74 -6.69 -25.90
CA CYS A 186 34.92 -5.48 -25.93
C CYS A 186 34.06 -5.38 -24.67
N ASP A 187 33.44 -6.47 -24.23
CA ASP A 187 32.66 -6.52 -23.00
C ASP A 187 33.53 -6.23 -21.77
N ALA A 188 34.73 -6.81 -21.69
CA ALA A 188 35.68 -6.53 -20.62
C ALA A 188 36.13 -5.05 -20.63
N LEU A 189 36.36 -4.46 -21.80
CA LEU A 189 36.71 -3.03 -21.93
C LEU A 189 35.54 -2.13 -21.52
N MET A 190 34.31 -2.48 -21.90
CA MET A 190 33.11 -1.75 -21.51
C MET A 190 32.89 -1.81 -19.99
N LEU A 191 33.07 -2.98 -19.37
CA LEU A 191 33.02 -3.12 -17.92
C LEU A 191 34.12 -2.32 -17.22
N ALA A 192 35.36 -2.41 -17.71
CA ALA A 192 36.46 -1.63 -17.19
C ALA A 192 36.21 -0.11 -17.31
N GLN A 193 35.61 0.33 -18.43
CA GLN A 193 35.23 1.73 -18.61
C GLN A 193 34.20 2.18 -17.57
N VAL A 194 33.18 1.36 -17.30
CA VAL A 194 32.18 1.64 -16.26
C VAL A 194 32.84 1.74 -14.88
N GLU A 195 33.72 0.80 -14.54
CA GLU A 195 34.46 0.82 -13.25
C GLU A 195 35.36 2.06 -13.13
N ILE A 196 36.09 2.43 -14.19
CA ILE A 196 36.93 3.62 -14.22
C ILE A 196 36.08 4.88 -14.03
N SER A 197 34.95 5.01 -14.73
CA SER A 197 34.04 6.15 -14.58
C SER A 197 33.47 6.25 -13.17
N GLN A 198 33.12 5.12 -12.55
CA GLN A 198 32.66 5.11 -11.15
C GLN A 198 33.77 5.56 -10.20
N LEU A 199 35.00 5.08 -10.37
CA LEU A 199 36.14 5.46 -9.55
C LEU A 199 36.48 6.95 -9.74
N GLU A 200 36.44 7.45 -10.97
CA GLU A 200 36.64 8.87 -11.28
C GLU A 200 35.60 9.73 -10.57
N GLN A 201 34.33 9.35 -10.62
CA GLN A 201 33.25 10.06 -9.92
C GLN A 201 33.47 10.07 -8.39
N GLN A 202 33.89 8.95 -7.81
CA GLN A 202 34.24 8.88 -6.38
C GLN A 202 35.41 9.82 -6.05
N LYS A 203 36.46 9.85 -6.88
CA LYS A 203 37.60 10.75 -6.68
C LYS A 203 37.23 12.22 -6.82
N LEU A 204 36.36 12.57 -7.76
CA LEU A 204 35.82 13.94 -7.85
C LEU A 204 35.05 14.34 -6.59
N GLN A 205 34.21 13.44 -6.05
CA GLN A 205 33.50 13.69 -4.79
C GLN A 205 34.46 13.85 -3.59
N GLU A 206 35.51 13.04 -3.51
CA GLU A 206 36.56 13.19 -2.49
C GLU A 206 37.26 14.55 -2.60
N ILE A 207 37.63 14.97 -3.82
CA ILE A 207 38.27 16.28 -4.08
C ILE A 207 37.33 17.43 -3.69
N GLU A 208 36.06 17.35 -4.04
CA GLU A 208 35.06 18.36 -3.64
C GLU A 208 34.89 18.43 -2.12
N ALA A 209 34.85 17.27 -1.45
CA ALA A 209 34.78 17.22 0.01
C ALA A 209 36.02 17.84 0.65
N MET A 210 37.21 17.56 0.12
CA MET A 210 38.46 18.16 0.57
C MET A 210 38.48 19.68 0.33
N ARG A 211 37.99 20.15 -0.82
CA ARG A 211 37.85 21.59 -1.13
C ARG A 211 36.89 22.27 -0.17
N LYS A 212 35.74 21.66 0.14
CA LYS A 212 34.78 22.18 1.14
C LYS A 212 35.43 22.26 2.54
N ARG A 213 36.18 21.23 2.96
CA ARG A 213 36.93 21.26 4.22
C ARG A 213 37.98 22.36 4.25
N MET A 214 38.75 22.51 3.17
CA MET A 214 39.76 23.56 3.05
C MET A 214 39.13 24.95 3.21
N VAL A 215 38.05 25.25 2.48
CA VAL A 215 37.33 26.53 2.59
C VAL A 215 36.83 26.76 4.02
N LYS A 216 36.30 25.73 4.67
CA LYS A 216 35.85 25.81 6.07
C LYS A 216 37.00 26.17 7.01
N VAL A 217 38.13 25.45 6.91
CA VAL A 217 39.32 25.71 7.74
C VAL A 217 39.89 27.11 7.46
N THR A 218 39.93 27.56 6.21
CA THR A 218 40.42 28.91 5.88
C THR A 218 39.48 29.99 6.42
N ASN A 219 38.16 29.76 6.41
CA ASN A 219 37.19 30.70 6.99
C ASN A 219 37.31 30.75 8.51
N GLU A 220 37.47 29.60 9.19
CA GLU A 220 37.72 29.53 10.63
C GLU A 220 39.03 30.23 11.00
N ALA A 221 40.11 30.01 10.24
CA ALA A 221 41.37 30.70 10.41
C ALA A 221 41.24 32.22 10.18
N ALA A 222 40.50 32.65 9.16
CA ALA A 222 40.25 34.07 8.90
C ALA A 222 39.46 34.73 10.04
N LEU A 223 38.45 34.04 10.59
CA LEU A 223 37.68 34.51 11.74
C LEU A 223 38.52 34.60 13.01
N THR A 224 39.39 33.62 13.28
CA THR A 224 40.29 33.66 14.43
C THR A 224 41.33 34.79 14.29
N VAL A 225 41.91 34.99 13.11
CA VAL A 225 42.81 36.14 12.84
C VAL A 225 42.08 37.47 13.01
N LEU A 226 40.82 37.57 12.56
CA LEU A 226 40.01 38.77 12.75
C LEU A 226 39.74 39.04 14.25
N GLY A 227 39.45 37.99 15.03
CA GLY A 227 39.32 38.05 16.48
C GLY A 227 40.59 38.58 17.15
N LEU A 228 41.74 37.99 16.82
CA LEU A 228 43.04 38.42 17.34
C LEU A 228 43.38 39.86 16.95
N LYS A 229 43.06 40.29 15.73
CA LYS A 229 43.23 41.70 15.32
C LYS A 229 42.37 42.66 16.14
N ASN A 230 41.13 42.26 16.47
CA ASN A 230 40.25 43.06 17.31
C ASN A 230 40.83 43.19 18.73
N ASP A 231 41.30 42.09 19.30
CA ASP A 231 41.89 42.09 20.65
C ASP A 231 43.21 42.87 20.69
N LEU A 232 44.04 42.77 19.66
CA LEU A 232 45.24 43.61 19.51
C LEU A 232 44.86 45.10 19.47
N ALA A 233 43.85 45.49 18.69
CA ALA A 233 43.39 46.87 18.64
C ALA A 233 42.83 47.36 20.00
N LYS A 234 42.17 46.50 20.79
CA LYS A 234 41.76 46.83 22.16
C LYS A 234 42.98 47.06 23.05
N LEU A 235 43.99 46.20 22.96
CA LEU A 235 45.20 46.29 23.77
C LEU A 235 46.00 47.55 23.42
N GLU A 236 46.16 47.88 22.13
CA GLU A 236 46.81 49.11 21.69
C GLU A 236 46.10 50.37 22.19
N ARG A 237 44.76 50.40 22.16
CA ARG A 237 43.98 51.51 22.72
C ARG A 237 44.23 51.65 24.22
N SER A 238 44.17 50.55 24.97
CA SER A 238 44.43 50.55 26.41
C SER A 238 45.85 51.00 26.72
N TYR A 239 46.84 50.52 25.97
CA TYR A 239 48.23 50.93 26.10
C TYR A 239 48.42 52.43 25.83
N ASN A 240 47.86 52.94 24.74
CA ASN A 240 47.95 54.36 24.40
C ASN A 240 47.25 55.25 25.44
N GLN A 241 46.13 54.80 26.00
CA GLN A 241 45.45 55.49 27.08
C GLN A 241 46.35 55.56 28.34
N SER A 242 46.89 54.43 28.77
CA SER A 242 47.81 54.36 29.91
C SER A 242 49.07 55.20 29.69
N ARG A 243 49.66 55.17 28.48
CA ARG A 243 50.80 56.00 28.11
C ARG A 243 50.47 57.49 28.17
N SER A 244 49.30 57.89 27.67
CA SER A 244 48.86 59.28 27.74
C SER A 244 48.66 59.77 29.18
N LEU A 245 48.15 58.90 30.07
CA LEU A 245 48.03 59.19 31.49
C LEU A 245 49.40 59.31 32.17
N CYS A 246 50.32 58.40 31.86
CA CYS A 246 51.69 58.44 32.36
C CYS A 246 52.38 59.76 31.98
N LEU A 247 52.33 60.16 30.70
CA LEU A 247 52.89 61.44 30.25
C LEU A 247 52.26 62.66 30.95
N LYS A 248 50.93 62.63 31.20
CA LYS A 248 50.27 63.70 31.97
C LYS A 248 50.82 63.78 33.39
N TRP A 249 50.97 62.65 34.07
CA TRP A 249 51.51 62.61 35.43
C TRP A 249 52.98 63.00 35.48
N GLU A 250 53.79 62.59 34.50
CA GLU A 250 55.17 63.03 34.35
C GLU A 250 55.25 64.55 34.15
N GLY A 251 54.37 65.13 33.33
CA GLY A 251 54.28 66.58 33.15
C GLY A 251 53.89 67.33 34.44
N ILE A 252 52.90 66.82 35.19
CA ILE A 252 52.51 67.38 36.49
C ILE A 252 53.68 67.27 37.48
N LEU A 253 54.38 66.13 37.51
CA LEU A 253 55.51 65.92 38.39
C LEU A 253 56.69 66.86 38.05
N ALA A 254 57.00 67.03 36.76
CA ALA A 254 58.04 67.93 36.28
C ALA A 254 57.73 69.38 36.67
N THR A 255 56.51 69.86 36.38
CA THR A 255 56.08 71.21 36.75
C THR A 255 56.06 71.43 38.27
N THR A 256 55.67 70.42 39.05
CA THR A 256 55.74 70.48 40.52
C THR A 256 57.19 70.53 41.01
N LYS A 257 58.09 69.74 40.41
CA LYS A 257 59.51 69.78 40.73
C LYS A 257 60.11 71.15 40.41
N ASP A 258 59.81 71.70 39.24
CA ASP A 258 60.29 73.01 38.81
C ASP A 258 59.79 74.12 39.76
N THR A 259 58.51 74.11 40.13
CA THR A 259 57.96 75.08 41.08
C THR A 259 58.59 74.97 42.47
N ILE A 260 58.83 73.76 42.97
CA ILE A 260 59.57 73.54 44.23
C ILE A 260 61.00 74.09 44.12
N THR A 261 61.71 73.79 43.03
CA THR A 261 63.08 74.29 42.85
C THR A 261 63.14 75.80 42.72
N ASN A 262 62.21 76.42 41.98
CA ASN A 262 62.13 77.88 41.85
C ASN A 262 61.81 78.54 43.19
N SER A 263 60.82 78.03 43.93
CA SER A 263 60.47 78.52 45.27
C SER A 263 61.66 78.39 46.23
N TYR A 264 62.38 77.28 46.19
CA TYR A 264 63.61 77.09 46.97
C TYR A 264 64.70 78.09 46.58
N MET A 265 64.93 78.31 45.28
CA MET A 265 65.91 79.28 44.78
C MET A 265 65.54 80.72 45.16
N ASP A 266 64.27 81.10 45.09
CA ASP A 266 63.79 82.43 45.48
C ASP A 266 63.91 82.65 46.99
N LYS A 267 63.67 81.60 47.79
CA LYS A 267 63.97 81.62 49.23
C LYS A 267 65.46 81.86 49.47
N GLU A 268 66.35 81.10 48.85
CA GLU A 268 67.81 81.28 49.00
C GLU A 268 68.27 82.67 48.55
N ARG A 269 67.78 83.18 47.42
CA ARG A 269 68.05 84.54 46.94
C ARG A 269 67.58 85.62 47.93
N SER A 270 66.41 85.43 48.52
CA SER A 270 65.88 86.37 49.52
C SER A 270 66.75 86.37 50.78
N LEU A 271 67.18 85.19 51.25
CA LEU A 271 68.12 85.07 52.37
C LEU A 271 69.47 85.72 52.06
N ASP A 272 70.00 85.54 50.86
CA ASP A 272 71.23 86.20 50.42
C ASP A 272 71.07 87.71 50.33
N GLY A 273 69.94 88.20 49.82
CA GLY A 273 69.61 89.63 49.80
C GLY A 273 69.62 90.25 51.20
N VAL A 274 68.95 89.61 52.16
CA VAL A 274 68.96 90.05 53.57
C VAL A 274 70.37 90.07 54.14
N ASN A 275 71.16 89.00 53.93
CA ASN A 275 72.51 88.91 54.44
C ASN A 275 73.45 89.96 53.81
N VAL A 276 73.33 90.21 52.49
CA VAL A 276 74.09 91.25 51.80
C VAL A 276 73.74 92.64 52.33
N LEU A 277 72.46 92.95 52.52
CA LEU A 277 72.01 94.22 53.10
C LEU A 277 72.55 94.39 54.52
N TYR A 278 72.41 93.37 55.37
CA TYR A 278 72.95 93.35 56.73
C TYR A 278 74.46 93.64 56.73
N ARG A 279 75.25 92.91 55.94
CA ARG A 279 76.70 93.10 55.84
C ARG A 279 77.09 94.47 55.29
N THR A 280 76.29 95.06 54.41
CA THR A 280 76.54 96.38 53.84
C THR A 280 76.28 97.47 54.88
N LEU A 281 75.21 97.35 55.67
CA LEU A 281 74.91 98.25 56.78
C LEU A 281 75.93 98.12 57.92
N CYS A 282 76.35 96.90 58.26
CA CYS A 282 77.44 96.69 59.23
C CYS A 282 78.75 97.33 58.76
N ARG A 283 79.11 97.19 57.47
CA ARG A 283 80.28 97.87 56.88
C ARG A 283 80.18 99.39 56.93
N ARG A 284 78.99 99.96 56.70
CA ARG A 284 78.79 101.42 56.78
C ARG A 284 79.04 101.97 58.20
N ARG A 285 78.67 101.20 59.23
CA ARG A 285 78.82 101.56 60.64
C ARG A 285 80.16 101.11 61.25
N ASP A 286 81.01 100.46 60.44
CA ASP A 286 82.30 99.87 60.83
C ASP A 286 82.21 98.84 61.97
N ILE A 287 81.09 98.08 62.00
CA ILE A 287 80.83 97.01 62.97
C ILE A 287 81.09 95.65 62.31
N GLN A 288 81.78 94.75 63.02
CA GLN A 288 81.98 93.38 62.54
C GLN A 288 80.66 92.58 62.58
N PRO A 289 80.27 91.89 61.49
CA PRO A 289 79.05 91.10 61.46
C PRO A 289 79.07 89.95 62.49
N TYR A 290 78.07 89.88 63.38
CA TYR A 290 77.96 88.84 64.41
C TYR A 290 76.90 87.76 64.09
N ALA A 291 75.87 88.10 63.31
CA ALA A 291 74.78 87.17 62.99
C ALA A 291 75.10 86.26 61.78
N SER A 292 74.81 84.96 61.91
CA SER A 292 74.97 83.95 60.84
C SER A 292 73.89 84.10 59.76
N ARG A 293 74.16 83.60 58.53
CA ARG A 293 73.24 83.63 57.37
C ARG A 293 71.85 83.05 57.68
N ASN A 294 71.77 82.07 58.56
CA ASN A 294 70.52 81.39 58.90
C ASN A 294 69.73 82.07 60.02
N ASP A 295 70.34 83.02 60.75
CA ASP A 295 69.71 83.79 61.82
C ASP A 295 69.05 85.06 61.26
N VAL A 296 68.08 84.87 60.38
CA VAL A 296 67.42 85.93 59.60
C VAL A 296 66.76 86.98 60.50
N GLU A 297 66.13 86.55 61.60
CA GLU A 297 65.42 87.43 62.52
C GLU A 297 66.37 88.50 63.11
N LYS A 298 67.54 88.07 63.60
CA LYS A 298 68.55 88.99 64.16
C LYS A 298 69.14 89.92 63.09
N GLN A 299 69.31 89.43 61.86
CA GLN A 299 69.78 90.26 60.74
C GLN A 299 68.74 91.33 60.37
N MET A 300 67.47 90.95 60.32
CA MET A 300 66.35 91.85 59.99
C MET A 300 66.09 92.87 61.09
N ASP A 301 66.19 92.49 62.37
CA ASP A 301 66.07 93.42 63.50
C ASP A 301 67.16 94.49 63.46
N PHE A 302 68.40 94.09 63.18
CA PHE A 302 69.50 95.04 63.00
C PHE A 302 69.26 95.95 61.79
N ILE A 303 68.91 95.38 60.62
CA ILE A 303 68.59 96.16 59.41
C ILE A 303 67.48 97.18 59.71
N LYS A 304 66.40 96.76 60.38
CA LYS A 304 65.27 97.64 60.73
C LYS A 304 65.72 98.80 61.61
N SER A 305 66.43 98.51 62.70
CA SER A 305 66.92 99.55 63.61
C SER A 305 67.84 100.55 62.91
N GLU A 306 68.70 100.09 62.01
CA GLU A 306 69.61 100.96 61.27
C GLU A 306 68.87 101.79 60.22
N VAL A 307 67.92 101.20 59.49
CA VAL A 307 67.09 101.92 58.53
C VAL A 307 66.24 103.00 59.22
N GLU A 308 65.70 102.72 60.40
CA GLU A 308 64.98 103.71 61.23
C GLU A 308 65.89 104.88 61.64
N ILE A 309 67.14 104.61 62.03
CA ILE A 309 68.14 105.66 62.31
C ILE A 309 68.42 106.49 61.05
N LEU A 310 68.61 105.84 59.90
CA LEU A 310 68.89 106.52 58.63
C LEU A 310 67.72 107.38 58.15
N LEU A 311 66.49 106.90 58.31
CA LEU A 311 65.28 107.67 58.05
C LEU A 311 65.17 108.86 59.00
N GLY A 312 65.53 108.71 60.27
CA GLY A 312 65.61 109.80 61.23
C GLY A 312 66.62 110.88 60.81
N ILE A 313 67.81 110.49 60.33
CA ILE A 313 68.83 111.42 59.83
C ILE A 313 68.36 112.13 58.55
N LEU A 314 67.70 111.41 57.63
CA LEU A 314 67.13 112.01 56.42
C LEU A 314 66.02 113.01 56.74
N GLN A 315 65.15 112.70 57.69
CA GLN A 315 64.11 113.64 58.15
C GLN A 315 64.71 114.88 58.81
N ALA A 316 65.79 114.72 59.60
CA ALA A 316 66.53 115.85 60.17
C ALA A 316 67.24 116.70 59.09
N SER A 317 67.80 116.08 58.06
CA SER A 317 68.41 116.77 56.92
C SER A 317 67.39 117.47 56.01
N GLN A 318 66.20 116.91 55.84
CA GLN A 318 65.09 117.54 55.10
C GLN A 318 64.43 118.69 55.87
N SER A 319 64.54 118.72 57.21
CA SER A 319 64.16 119.89 58.00
C SER A 319 65.17 121.04 57.93
N ASP A 320 66.46 120.77 57.68
CA ASP A 320 67.50 121.81 57.49
C ASP A 320 67.52 122.39 56.07
N GLY A 321 67.08 121.65 55.05
CA GLY A 321 67.05 122.07 53.64
C GLY A 321 65.92 123.04 53.24
N ARG A 322 65.12 123.56 54.18
CA ARG A 322 64.08 124.58 53.90
C ARG A 322 64.55 126.03 54.14
N SER A 323 65.83 126.24 54.44
CA SER A 323 66.36 127.54 54.88
C SER A 323 67.14 128.33 53.81
N ASP A 324 67.68 127.68 52.76
CA ASP A 324 68.71 128.28 51.89
C ASP A 324 68.47 128.10 50.37
N GLU A 325 67.26 128.39 49.87
CA GLU A 325 67.01 128.55 48.42
C GLU A 325 66.20 129.83 48.12
N ASN A 326 66.70 130.97 48.62
CA ASN A 326 66.25 132.31 48.25
C ASN A 326 67.46 133.19 47.88
N ALA A 327 68.18 132.85 46.80
CA ALA A 327 68.99 133.80 46.04
C ALA A 327 69.46 133.19 44.70
N THR A 328 68.88 133.68 43.60
CA THR A 328 69.50 133.89 42.26
C THR A 328 70.18 132.67 41.60
N GLY A 329 69.81 132.20 40.42
CA GLY A 329 69.09 132.79 39.30
C GLY A 329 69.64 132.16 38.00
N ASP A 330 68.77 132.11 36.99
CA ASP A 330 69.03 131.99 35.54
C ASP A 330 69.72 130.72 35.00
N PHE A 331 68.99 129.83 34.31
CA PHE A 331 68.51 129.89 32.90
C PHE A 331 69.48 129.22 31.91
N ALA A 332 69.15 127.99 31.46
CA ALA A 332 69.39 127.39 30.13
C ALA A 332 69.04 125.88 30.19
N LEU A 333 67.92 125.46 29.58
CA LEU A 333 67.79 124.93 28.20
C LEU A 333 68.23 123.47 28.05
N CYS A 334 67.25 122.54 28.05
CA CYS A 334 66.81 121.76 26.87
C CYS A 334 65.88 120.60 27.29
#